data_AF-A0AAD6TUM6-F1
#
_entry.id   AF-A0AAD6TUM6-F1
#
_cell.length_a   1.000
_cell.length_b   1.000
_cell.length_c   1.000
_cell.angle_alpha   90.00
_cell.angle_beta   90.00
_cell.angle_gamma   90.00
#
_symmetry.space_group_name_H-M   'P 1'
#
loop_
_entity.id
_entity.type
_entity.pdbx_description
1 polymer ?
#
loop_
_entity_poly.entity_id
_entity_poly.type
_entity_poly.pdbx_seq_one_letter_code
_entity_poly.pdbx_strand_id
1 'polypeptide(L)'
;IPLYKEPLYASVARYHSAYDPSSDEEDPLSYYGASGGELPSTSMEATEILRDAVIRYQQPHRQFLWDRLSDLIAKVAGYDAELVVLVSRVDPLSQSEYFNLSLSVLAEVANTVVAVQQILDALHTFLRRDKKSAFVLDPNYGFLYMLEKCASEFELRFALSSLQLRLTRADKHIRSYLQGIRTLYTGTEPSETISSVDSTISEVREAFGSEPPTKELYRLLLRKDYGQR
;
A
#
# COMPACT_ATOMS: atom_id res chain seq x y z
N ILE A 1 -6.06 22.19 7.45
CA ILE A 1 -6.58 21.32 6.37
C ILE A 1 -6.84 19.95 7.01
N PRO A 2 -8.01 19.33 6.86
CA PRO A 2 -8.22 17.96 7.36
C PRO A 2 -7.13 17.05 6.79
N LEU A 3 -6.55 16.16 7.60
CA LEU A 3 -5.38 15.35 7.21
C LEU A 3 -5.59 14.63 5.85
N TYR A 4 -6.81 14.18 5.60
CA TYR A 4 -7.24 13.48 4.39
C TYR A 4 -7.39 14.35 3.11
N LYS A 5 -7.33 15.68 3.25
CA LYS A 5 -7.30 16.66 2.14
C LYS A 5 -5.92 17.29 1.94
N GLU A 6 -4.96 16.95 2.79
CA GLU A 6 -3.62 17.49 2.68
C GLU A 6 -2.93 16.89 1.44
N PRO A 7 -2.34 17.71 0.56
CA PRO A 7 -1.58 17.19 -0.56
C PRO A 7 -0.28 16.54 -0.09
N LEU A 8 0.29 15.67 -0.92
CA LEU A 8 1.49 14.91 -0.61
C LEU A 8 2.68 15.83 -0.24
N TYR A 9 2.96 16.84 -1.06
CA TYR A 9 4.09 17.78 -0.84
C TYR A 9 4.02 18.47 0.53
N ALA A 10 2.82 18.90 0.95
CA ALA A 10 2.62 19.56 2.24
C ALA A 10 2.83 18.59 3.40
N SER A 11 2.41 17.34 3.22
CA SER A 11 2.61 16.28 4.21
C SER A 11 4.09 15.91 4.33
N VAL A 12 4.82 15.83 3.21
CA VAL A 12 6.27 15.58 3.20
C VAL A 12 7.01 16.71 3.90
N ALA A 13 6.76 17.97 3.54
CA ALA A 13 7.41 19.13 4.15
C ALA A 13 7.20 19.21 5.68
N ARG A 14 6.00 18.81 6.16
CA ARG A 14 5.71 18.80 7.60
C ARG A 14 6.40 17.64 8.32
N TYR A 15 6.31 16.43 7.77
CA TYR A 15 6.58 15.20 8.51
C TYR A 15 7.88 14.49 8.15
N HIS A 16 8.61 14.95 7.14
CA HIS A 16 9.89 14.37 6.72
C HIS A 16 10.94 15.46 6.57
N SER A 17 12.21 15.08 6.62
CA SER A 17 13.30 16.00 6.26
C SER A 17 13.15 16.38 4.79
N ALA A 18 13.18 17.69 4.51
CA ALA A 18 13.16 18.16 3.14
C ALA A 18 14.48 17.77 2.47
N TYR A 19 14.40 17.32 1.23
CA TYR A 19 15.59 17.12 0.42
C TYR A 19 16.18 18.47 0.04
N ASP A 20 17.45 18.68 0.36
CA ASP A 20 18.25 19.85 -0.01
C ASP A 20 19.47 19.41 -0.82
N PRO A 21 19.49 19.64 -2.15
CA PRO A 21 20.61 19.28 -3.01
C PRO A 21 21.97 19.87 -2.60
N SER A 22 21.98 20.90 -1.76
CA SER A 22 23.21 21.55 -1.31
C SER A 22 23.82 20.94 -0.05
N SER A 23 23.02 20.22 0.75
CA SER A 23 23.44 19.65 2.02
C SER A 23 23.26 18.14 2.12
N ASP A 24 22.34 17.55 1.35
CA ASP A 24 22.14 16.12 1.30
C ASP A 24 23.14 15.45 0.36
N GLU A 25 23.72 14.35 0.84
CA GLU A 25 24.75 13.60 0.10
C GLU A 25 24.18 12.83 -1.10
N GLU A 26 22.89 12.45 -1.05
CA GLU A 26 22.24 11.63 -2.08
C GLU A 26 20.81 12.09 -2.35
N ASP A 27 20.44 12.21 -3.64
CA ASP A 27 19.04 12.46 -4.03
C ASP A 27 18.21 11.21 -3.71
N PRO A 28 17.05 11.33 -3.03
CA PRO A 28 16.13 10.20 -2.88
C PRO A 28 15.78 9.50 -4.21
N LEU A 29 15.91 10.19 -5.34
CA LEU A 29 15.70 9.67 -6.68
C LEU A 29 16.97 9.15 -7.39
N SER A 30 18.15 9.20 -6.78
CA SER A 30 19.41 8.68 -7.37
C SER A 30 19.25 7.21 -7.79
N TYR A 31 18.62 6.38 -6.96
CA TYR A 31 18.31 4.97 -7.26
C TYR A 31 17.36 4.77 -8.45
N TYR A 32 16.60 5.80 -8.80
CA TYR A 32 15.63 5.81 -9.90
C TYR A 32 16.20 6.47 -11.17
N GLY A 33 17.50 6.81 -11.20
CA GLY A 33 18.16 7.39 -12.36
C GLY A 33 18.12 8.91 -12.42
N ALA A 34 17.80 9.59 -11.32
CA ALA A 34 17.92 11.05 -11.26
C ALA A 34 19.38 11.47 -11.32
N SER A 35 19.67 12.51 -12.10
CA SER A 35 21.00 13.11 -12.24
C SER A 35 20.87 14.62 -12.14
N GLY A 36 21.62 15.25 -11.24
CA GLY A 36 21.55 16.69 -11.02
C GLY A 36 20.21 17.17 -10.45
N GLY A 37 19.50 16.32 -9.71
CA GLY A 37 18.20 16.66 -9.11
C GLY A 37 16.99 16.42 -10.00
N GLU A 38 17.17 15.89 -11.21
CA GLU A 38 16.09 15.70 -12.18
C GLU A 38 16.09 14.30 -12.79
N LEU A 39 14.89 13.78 -13.08
CA LEU A 39 14.73 12.57 -13.88
C LEU A 39 14.80 12.90 -15.38
N PRO A 40 15.44 12.05 -16.19
CA PRO A 40 15.62 12.35 -17.61
C PRO A 40 14.27 12.42 -18.33
N SER A 41 14.15 13.37 -19.27
CA SER A 41 12.95 13.60 -20.08
C SER A 41 11.64 13.80 -19.29
N THR A 42 11.75 14.22 -18.03
CA THR A 42 10.63 14.40 -17.10
C THR A 42 10.64 15.85 -16.60
N SER A 43 9.47 16.46 -16.40
CA SER A 43 9.42 17.81 -15.84
C SER A 43 9.88 17.83 -14.39
N MET A 44 10.39 18.97 -13.92
CA MET A 44 10.77 19.14 -12.51
C MET A 44 9.57 18.89 -11.57
N GLU A 45 8.38 19.40 -11.92
CA GLU A 45 7.15 19.15 -11.16
C GLU A 45 6.84 17.64 -11.02
N ALA A 46 6.96 16.87 -12.10
CA ALA A 46 6.74 15.42 -12.03
C ALA A 46 7.85 14.72 -11.23
N THR A 47 9.09 15.19 -11.36
CA THR A 47 10.22 14.69 -10.55
C THR A 47 9.96 14.93 -9.06
N GLU A 48 9.49 16.11 -8.66
CA GLU A 48 9.14 16.44 -7.27
C GLU A 48 8.01 15.56 -6.74
N ILE A 49 6.96 15.32 -7.53
CA ILE A 49 5.85 14.41 -7.14
C ILE A 49 6.38 13.01 -6.80
N LEU A 50 7.28 12.46 -7.62
CA LEU A 50 7.87 11.16 -7.36
C LEU A 50 8.83 11.20 -6.16
N ARG A 51 9.63 12.28 -6.03
CA ARG A 51 10.53 12.46 -4.89
C ARG A 51 9.76 12.46 -3.58
N ASP A 52 8.68 13.22 -3.51
CA ASP A 52 7.81 13.26 -2.34
C ASP A 52 7.20 11.89 -2.02
N ALA A 53 6.82 11.12 -3.05
CA ALA A 53 6.29 9.77 -2.87
C ALA A 53 7.35 8.82 -2.31
N VAL A 54 8.57 8.88 -2.82
CA VAL A 54 9.72 8.10 -2.34
C VAL A 54 10.10 8.48 -0.92
N ILE A 55 10.22 9.78 -0.62
CA ILE A 55 10.50 10.29 0.73
C ILE A 55 9.45 9.77 1.72
N ARG A 56 8.16 9.96 1.43
CA ARG A 56 7.09 9.54 2.34
C ARG A 56 7.06 8.03 2.59
N TYR A 57 7.43 7.25 1.57
CA TYR A 57 7.43 5.79 1.66
C TYR A 57 8.66 5.24 2.39
N GLN A 58 9.85 5.80 2.14
CA GLN A 58 11.13 5.20 2.54
C GLN A 58 11.84 5.89 3.70
N GLN A 59 11.54 7.17 3.95
CA GLN A 59 12.21 7.94 5.00
C GLN A 59 11.44 7.93 6.32
N PRO A 60 12.15 8.09 7.45
CA PRO A 60 11.53 8.13 8.76
C PRO A 60 10.58 9.32 8.91
N HIS A 61 9.50 9.09 9.65
CA HIS A 61 8.54 10.12 10.01
C HIS A 61 9.05 10.90 11.23
N ARG A 62 9.03 12.24 11.17
CA ARG A 62 9.52 13.13 12.25
C ARG A 62 8.85 12.94 13.61
N GLN A 63 7.63 12.39 13.62
CA GLN A 63 6.91 12.07 14.84
C GLN A 63 7.11 10.61 15.30
N PHE A 64 8.08 9.90 14.72
CA PHE A 64 8.42 8.51 15.05
C PHE A 64 7.25 7.54 14.91
N LEU A 65 6.33 7.83 13.97
CA LEU A 65 5.23 6.92 13.64
C LEU A 65 5.74 5.70 12.85
N TRP A 66 6.77 5.90 12.03
CA TRP A 66 7.45 4.84 11.28
C TRP A 66 8.87 5.26 10.89
N ASP A 67 9.75 4.27 10.72
CA ASP A 67 11.03 4.44 10.04
C ASP A 67 10.88 4.26 8.53
N ARG A 68 10.07 3.26 8.12
CA ARG A 68 9.59 3.06 6.75
C ARG A 68 8.10 2.80 6.76
N LEU A 69 7.39 3.35 5.80
CA LEU A 69 5.93 3.22 5.77
C LEU A 69 5.50 1.76 5.61
N SER A 70 6.28 0.94 4.89
CA SER A 70 6.04 -0.49 4.74
C SER A 70 5.91 -1.23 6.08
N ASP A 71 6.67 -0.81 7.08
CA ASP A 71 6.72 -1.49 8.38
C ASP A 71 5.47 -1.16 9.18
N LEU A 72 4.99 0.09 9.07
CA LEU A 72 3.71 0.49 9.65
C LEU A 72 2.52 -0.16 8.93
N ILE A 73 2.57 -0.30 7.60
CA ILE A 73 1.57 -1.07 6.84
C ILE A 73 1.53 -2.51 7.35
N ALA A 74 2.68 -3.17 7.49
CA ALA A 74 2.77 -4.53 8.00
C ALA A 74 2.24 -4.65 9.44
N LYS A 75 2.56 -3.68 10.31
CA LYS A 75 2.04 -3.62 11.68
C LYS A 75 0.51 -3.52 11.70
N VAL A 76 -0.06 -2.59 10.94
CA VAL A 76 -1.53 -2.39 10.88
C VAL A 76 -2.23 -3.59 10.26
N ALA A 77 -1.67 -4.14 9.17
CA ALA A 77 -2.19 -5.35 8.53
C ALA A 77 -2.12 -6.59 9.45
N GLY A 78 -1.18 -6.60 10.39
CA GLY A 78 -0.99 -7.67 11.37
C GLY A 78 -1.86 -7.57 12.63
N TYR A 79 -2.68 -6.52 12.80
CA TYR A 79 -3.62 -6.49 13.92
C TYR A 79 -4.63 -7.62 13.80
N ASP A 80 -4.82 -8.36 14.88
CA ASP A 80 -5.93 -9.30 14.99
C ASP A 80 -7.22 -8.49 15.17
N ALA A 81 -8.05 -8.48 14.13
CA ALA A 81 -9.28 -7.71 14.10
C ALA A 81 -10.30 -8.18 15.14
N GLU A 82 -10.22 -9.42 15.63
CA GLU A 82 -11.10 -9.95 16.70
C GLU A 82 -10.58 -9.57 18.08
N LEU A 83 -9.27 -9.46 18.25
CA LEU A 83 -8.66 -9.10 19.55
C LEU A 83 -8.49 -7.59 19.73
N VAL A 84 -8.70 -6.79 18.68
CA VAL A 84 -8.60 -5.34 18.78
C VAL A 84 -9.63 -4.81 19.80
N VAL A 85 -9.18 -3.93 20.69
CA VAL A 85 -10.02 -3.35 21.73
C VAL A 85 -10.95 -2.32 21.11
N LEU A 86 -12.26 -2.58 21.22
CA LEU A 86 -13.32 -1.66 20.85
C LEU A 86 -13.77 -0.86 22.07
N VAL A 87 -14.11 0.40 21.86
CA VAL A 87 -14.64 1.29 22.88
C VAL A 87 -16.10 1.58 22.53
N SER A 88 -17.03 1.21 23.41
CA SER A 88 -18.42 1.66 23.34
C SER A 88 -18.54 3.07 23.91
N ARG A 89 -19.31 3.91 23.21
CA ARG A 89 -19.61 5.29 23.59
C ARG A 89 -21.06 5.61 23.26
N VAL A 90 -21.62 6.58 23.96
CA VAL A 90 -22.94 7.12 23.64
C VAL A 90 -22.76 8.48 22.98
N ASP A 91 -23.41 8.68 21.84
CA ASP A 91 -23.44 9.97 21.16
C ASP A 91 -24.30 10.95 21.97
N PRO A 92 -23.75 12.10 22.40
CA PRO A 92 -24.50 13.06 23.22
C PRO A 92 -25.71 13.68 22.50
N LEU A 93 -25.70 13.73 21.16
CA LEU A 93 -26.77 14.33 20.37
C LEU A 93 -27.88 13.33 20.07
N SER A 94 -27.52 12.13 19.59
CA SER A 94 -28.50 11.13 19.17
C SER A 94 -28.90 10.16 20.29
N GLN A 95 -28.17 10.16 21.41
CA GLN A 95 -28.30 9.19 22.50
C GLN A 95 -28.14 7.73 22.04
N SER A 96 -27.57 7.51 20.84
CA SER A 96 -27.30 6.19 20.31
C SER A 96 -25.92 5.69 20.75
N GLU A 97 -25.85 4.41 21.06
CA GLU A 97 -24.58 3.73 21.32
C GLU A 97 -23.83 3.51 19.99
N TYR A 98 -22.53 3.71 20.01
CA TYR A 98 -21.64 3.41 18.91
C TYR A 98 -20.32 2.83 19.43
N PHE A 99 -19.67 2.08 18.57
CA PHE A 99 -18.37 1.46 18.78
C PHE A 99 -17.32 2.17 17.93
N ASN A 100 -16.12 2.26 18.48
CA ASN A 100 -14.95 2.73 17.75
C ASN A 100 -13.66 2.03 18.19
N LEU A 101 -12.61 2.17 17.38
CA LEU A 101 -11.28 1.76 17.81
C LEU A 101 -10.77 2.69 18.91
N SER A 102 -9.89 2.16 19.77
CA SER A 102 -9.10 3.02 20.67
C SER A 102 -8.38 4.12 19.88
N LEU A 103 -8.23 5.31 20.48
CA LEU A 103 -7.67 6.48 19.78
C LEU A 103 -6.25 6.23 19.24
N SER A 104 -5.44 5.45 19.95
CA SER A 104 -4.08 5.10 19.50
C SER A 104 -4.12 4.25 18.23
N VAL A 105 -4.91 3.17 18.23
CA VAL A 105 -5.05 2.28 17.06
C VAL A 105 -5.69 3.05 15.90
N LEU A 106 -6.74 3.84 16.14
CA LEU A 106 -7.38 4.64 15.11
C LEU A 106 -6.39 5.65 14.49
N ALA A 107 -5.58 6.32 15.30
CA ALA A 107 -4.59 7.26 14.80
C ALA A 107 -3.54 6.56 13.93
N GLU A 108 -3.05 5.39 14.34
CA GLU A 108 -2.09 4.63 13.53
C GLU A 108 -2.71 4.19 12.19
N VAL A 109 -3.91 3.62 12.21
CA VAL A 109 -4.62 3.20 10.99
C VAL A 109 -4.88 4.40 10.08
N ALA A 110 -5.36 5.52 10.62
CA ALA A 110 -5.65 6.73 9.86
C ALA A 110 -4.40 7.32 9.20
N ASN A 111 -3.29 7.45 9.93
CA ASN A 111 -2.04 7.94 9.36
C ASN A 111 -1.52 7.02 8.24
N THR A 112 -1.61 5.71 8.45
CA THR A 112 -1.20 4.72 7.44
C THR A 112 -2.02 4.84 6.16
N VAL A 113 -3.35 4.89 6.29
CA VAL A 113 -4.28 4.94 5.15
C VAL A 113 -4.11 6.22 4.36
N VAL A 114 -4.01 7.37 5.04
CA VAL A 114 -3.81 8.66 4.39
C VAL A 114 -2.46 8.70 3.67
N ALA A 115 -1.38 8.24 4.31
CA ALA A 115 -0.06 8.22 3.69
C ALA A 115 -0.01 7.34 2.43
N VAL A 116 -0.59 6.14 2.51
CA VAL A 116 -0.65 5.20 1.38
C VAL A 116 -1.50 5.74 0.24
N GLN A 117 -2.66 6.34 0.53
CA GLN A 117 -3.52 6.93 -0.49
C GLN A 117 -2.82 8.09 -1.22
N GLN A 118 -2.15 8.99 -0.48
CA GLN A 118 -1.38 10.08 -1.08
C GLN A 118 -0.25 9.60 -1.99
N ILE A 119 0.47 8.53 -1.60
CA ILE A 119 1.52 7.93 -2.42
C ILE A 119 0.92 7.32 -3.69
N LEU A 120 -0.18 6.56 -3.58
CA LEU A 120 -0.84 5.96 -4.74
C LEU A 120 -1.30 7.04 -5.74
N ASP A 121 -1.93 8.11 -5.25
CA ASP A 121 -2.41 9.22 -6.07
C ASP A 121 -1.24 9.93 -6.78
N ALA A 122 -0.12 10.13 -6.07
CA ALA A 122 1.09 10.72 -6.64
C ALA A 122 1.72 9.83 -7.72
N LEU A 123 1.83 8.53 -7.47
CA LEU A 123 2.36 7.57 -8.46
C LEU A 123 1.46 7.46 -9.69
N HIS A 124 0.14 7.49 -9.53
CA HIS A 124 -0.79 7.51 -10.67
C HIS A 124 -0.69 8.81 -11.47
N THR A 125 -0.53 9.94 -10.79
CA THR A 125 -0.31 11.25 -11.42
C THR A 125 1.00 11.26 -12.22
N PHE A 126 2.09 10.78 -11.60
CA PHE A 126 3.39 10.66 -12.24
C PHE A 126 3.35 9.77 -13.50
N LEU A 127 2.75 8.58 -13.38
CA LEU A 127 2.62 7.62 -14.48
C LEU A 127 1.55 7.99 -15.51
N ARG A 128 0.84 9.12 -15.33
CA ARG A 128 -0.28 9.57 -16.19
C ARG A 128 -1.34 8.49 -16.44
N ARG A 129 -1.62 7.66 -15.43
CA ARG A 129 -2.64 6.60 -15.51
C ARG A 129 -4.04 7.19 -15.39
N ASP A 130 -5.02 6.56 -16.04
CA ASP A 130 -6.42 6.96 -15.91
C ASP A 130 -6.89 6.73 -14.47
N LYS A 131 -7.44 7.77 -13.84
CA LYS A 131 -8.01 7.74 -12.49
C LYS A 131 -9.11 6.68 -12.35
N LYS A 132 -9.79 6.30 -13.44
CA LYS A 132 -10.81 5.22 -13.41
C LYS A 132 -10.21 3.84 -13.18
N SER A 133 -8.94 3.64 -13.54
CA SER A 133 -8.20 2.38 -13.36
C SER A 133 -7.30 2.37 -12.11
N ALA A 134 -7.24 3.50 -11.40
CA ALA A 134 -6.43 3.66 -10.22
C ALA A 134 -6.91 2.74 -9.08
N PHE A 135 -5.98 2.00 -8.49
CA PHE A 135 -6.24 1.35 -7.22
C PHE A 135 -6.46 2.43 -6.15
N VAL A 136 -7.63 2.43 -5.50
CA VAL A 136 -7.95 3.32 -4.39
C VAL A 136 -7.96 2.51 -3.11
N LEU A 137 -7.23 2.94 -2.09
CA LEU A 137 -7.14 2.21 -0.82
C LEU A 137 -8.47 2.27 -0.06
N ASP A 138 -8.98 3.47 0.18
CA ASP A 138 -10.21 3.70 0.95
C ASP A 138 -11.07 4.77 0.24
N PRO A 139 -12.00 4.36 -0.65
CA PRO A 139 -12.82 5.30 -1.40
C PRO A 139 -13.60 6.24 -0.47
N ASN A 140 -13.35 7.54 -0.62
CA ASN A 140 -13.93 8.60 0.23
C ASN A 140 -13.70 8.40 1.74
N TYR A 141 -12.69 7.63 2.13
CA TYR A 141 -12.39 7.31 3.52
C TYR A 141 -13.54 6.59 4.26
N GLY A 142 -14.37 5.85 3.53
CA GLY A 142 -15.54 5.17 4.07
C GLY A 142 -15.19 4.15 5.15
N PHE A 143 -14.12 3.37 4.97
CA PHE A 143 -13.67 2.43 6.00
C PHE A 143 -13.17 3.17 7.23
N LEU A 144 -12.35 4.21 7.07
CA LEU A 144 -11.89 5.02 8.20
C LEU A 144 -13.04 5.65 9.01
N TYR A 145 -14.07 6.18 8.35
CA TYR A 145 -15.24 6.71 9.05
C TYR A 145 -15.98 5.64 9.84
N MET A 146 -16.10 4.42 9.31
CA MET A 146 -16.67 3.30 10.07
C MET A 146 -15.81 2.94 11.29
N LEU A 147 -14.48 3.02 11.20
CA LEU A 147 -13.59 2.74 12.34
C LEU A 147 -13.66 3.80 13.44
N GLU A 148 -13.96 5.05 13.08
CA GLU A 148 -14.16 6.15 14.01
C GLU A 148 -15.52 6.07 14.74
N LYS A 149 -16.56 5.63 14.03
CA LYS A 149 -17.92 5.54 14.56
C LYS A 149 -18.77 4.54 13.78
N CYS A 150 -19.13 3.43 14.42
CA CYS A 150 -20.02 2.41 13.85
C CYS A 150 -21.07 1.96 14.87
N ALA A 151 -22.29 1.65 14.44
CA ALA A 151 -23.34 1.13 15.32
C ALA A 151 -23.17 -0.37 15.64
N SER A 152 -22.36 -1.08 14.87
CA SER A 152 -22.19 -2.54 14.96
C SER A 152 -20.72 -2.91 15.12
N GLU A 153 -20.37 -3.65 16.17
CA GLU A 153 -19.02 -4.18 16.35
C GLU A 153 -18.58 -5.06 15.16
N PHE A 154 -19.50 -5.88 14.65
CA PHE A 154 -19.22 -6.78 13.52
C PHE A 154 -18.83 -5.99 12.27
N GLU A 155 -19.59 -4.94 11.94
CA GLU A 155 -19.32 -4.10 10.76
C GLU A 155 -18.00 -3.35 10.92
N LEU A 156 -17.69 -2.87 12.14
CA LEU A 156 -16.42 -2.23 12.44
C LEU A 156 -15.23 -3.19 12.25
N ARG A 157 -15.30 -4.40 12.79
CA ARG A 157 -14.25 -5.42 12.62
C ARG A 157 -14.10 -5.84 11.15
N PHE A 158 -15.22 -5.96 10.44
CA PHE A 158 -15.21 -6.21 8.99
C PHE A 158 -14.56 -5.07 8.21
N ALA A 159 -14.84 -3.82 8.57
CA ALA A 159 -14.20 -2.64 7.98
C ALA A 159 -12.68 -2.65 8.21
N LEU A 160 -12.25 -2.97 9.43
CA LEU A 160 -10.83 -3.07 9.77
C LEU A 160 -10.15 -4.17 8.92
N SER A 161 -10.72 -5.37 8.91
CA SER A 161 -10.21 -6.51 8.14
C SER A 161 -10.11 -6.20 6.64
N SER A 162 -11.14 -5.55 6.10
CA SER A 162 -11.16 -5.11 4.70
C SER A 162 -10.05 -4.11 4.40
N LEU A 163 -9.82 -3.15 5.30
CA LEU A 163 -8.79 -2.14 5.16
C LEU A 163 -7.38 -2.73 5.25
N GLN A 164 -7.16 -3.69 6.17
CA GLN A 164 -5.89 -4.43 6.31
C GLN A 164 -5.51 -5.20 5.04
N LEU A 165 -6.47 -5.91 4.44
CA LEU A 165 -6.25 -6.61 3.18
C LEU A 165 -5.89 -5.63 2.05
N ARG A 166 -6.60 -4.49 1.98
CA ARG A 166 -6.34 -3.47 0.96
C ARG A 166 -5.02 -2.76 1.17
N LEU A 167 -4.60 -2.52 2.42
CA LEU A 167 -3.27 -1.97 2.77
C LEU A 167 -2.15 -2.89 2.29
N THR A 168 -2.29 -4.21 2.51
CA THR A 168 -1.31 -5.20 2.05
C THR A 168 -1.19 -5.19 0.51
N ARG A 169 -2.31 -5.05 -0.21
CA ARG A 169 -2.31 -4.91 -1.67
C ARG A 169 -1.72 -3.58 -2.12
N ALA A 170 -2.02 -2.50 -1.41
CA ALA A 170 -1.49 -1.17 -1.71
C ALA A 170 0.03 -1.14 -1.60
N ASP A 171 0.61 -1.77 -0.57
CA ASP A 171 2.07 -1.88 -0.43
C ASP A 171 2.71 -2.58 -1.64
N LYS A 172 2.12 -3.71 -2.07
CA LYS A 172 2.56 -4.41 -3.29
C LYS A 172 2.45 -3.52 -4.54
N HIS A 173 1.36 -2.77 -4.70
CA HIS A 173 1.21 -1.83 -5.81
C HIS A 173 2.26 -0.73 -5.79
N ILE A 174 2.52 -0.10 -4.64
CA ILE A 174 3.53 0.95 -4.49
C ILE A 174 4.91 0.42 -4.90
N ARG A 175 5.31 -0.75 -4.36
CA ARG A 175 6.59 -1.38 -4.72
C ARG A 175 6.69 -1.69 -6.21
N SER A 176 5.62 -2.25 -6.79
CA SER A 176 5.55 -2.57 -8.23
C SER A 176 5.68 -1.31 -9.10
N TYR A 177 5.00 -0.22 -8.72
CA TYR A 177 5.11 1.06 -9.46
C TYR A 177 6.50 1.67 -9.35
N LEU A 178 7.06 1.74 -8.14
CA LEU A 178 8.42 2.25 -7.94
C LEU A 178 9.44 1.40 -8.71
N GLN A 179 9.29 0.08 -8.71
CA GLN A 179 10.17 -0.80 -9.48
C GLN A 179 10.00 -0.59 -10.99
N GLY A 180 8.77 -0.45 -11.50
CA GLY A 180 8.52 -0.16 -12.91
C GLY A 180 9.11 1.17 -13.35
N ILE A 181 9.01 2.20 -12.50
CA ILE A 181 9.64 3.51 -12.71
C ILE A 181 11.16 3.35 -12.77
N ARG A 182 11.76 2.61 -11.84
CA ARG A 182 13.20 2.35 -11.86
C ARG A 182 13.63 1.67 -13.16
N THR A 183 12.95 0.59 -13.56
CA THR A 183 13.26 -0.11 -14.81
C THR A 183 13.13 0.82 -16.02
N LEU A 184 12.11 1.68 -16.04
CA LEU A 184 11.89 2.66 -17.11
C LEU A 184 13.06 3.65 -17.27
N TYR A 185 13.60 4.17 -16.18
CA TYR A 185 14.63 5.23 -16.22
C TYR A 185 16.07 4.71 -16.18
N THR A 186 16.31 3.54 -15.61
CA THR A 186 17.66 2.97 -15.47
C THR A 186 17.96 1.85 -16.45
N GLY A 187 16.95 1.30 -17.14
CA GLY A 187 17.08 0.12 -18.00
C GLY A 187 17.53 -1.15 -17.25
N THR A 188 17.61 -1.10 -15.92
CA THR A 188 18.06 -2.21 -15.09
C THR A 188 16.85 -3.07 -14.75
N GLU A 189 16.78 -4.27 -15.34
CA GLU A 189 15.86 -5.33 -14.91
C GLU A 189 16.08 -5.61 -13.42
N PRO A 190 15.02 -5.85 -12.63
CA PRO A 190 15.20 -6.23 -11.23
C PRO A 190 16.07 -7.49 -11.14
N SER A 191 17.14 -7.45 -10.35
CA SER A 191 17.81 -8.66 -9.89
C SER A 191 16.76 -9.56 -9.24
N GLU A 192 16.46 -10.69 -9.88
CA GLU A 192 15.49 -11.70 -9.44
C GLU A 192 15.82 -12.18 -8.01
N THR A 193 15.26 -11.50 -7.02
CA THR A 193 15.23 -11.94 -5.61
C THR A 193 13.89 -11.60 -4.95
N ILE A 194 12.88 -11.26 -5.76
CA ILE A 194 11.49 -11.15 -5.30
C ILE A 194 10.73 -12.35 -5.87
N SER A 195 10.94 -13.51 -5.25
CA SER A 195 10.01 -14.63 -5.43
C SER A 195 8.61 -14.18 -4.99
N SER A 196 7.59 -14.55 -5.76
CA SER A 196 6.16 -14.40 -5.45
C SER A 196 5.60 -12.96 -5.59
N VAL A 197 5.31 -12.54 -6.83
CA VAL A 197 4.41 -11.38 -7.06
C VAL A 197 3.14 -11.71 -7.85
N ASP A 198 3.04 -12.85 -8.53
CA ASP A 198 1.78 -13.27 -9.17
C ASP A 198 1.41 -14.72 -8.80
N SER A 199 0.82 -14.94 -7.61
CA SER A 199 0.15 -16.21 -7.31
C SER A 199 -1.29 -15.98 -6.86
N THR A 200 -2.13 -15.70 -7.86
CA THR A 200 -3.52 -16.20 -7.89
C THR A 200 -3.87 -16.89 -9.22
N ILE A 201 -2.87 -17.17 -10.08
CA ILE A 201 -3.07 -18.04 -11.25
C ILE A 201 -1.89 -19.04 -11.38
N SER A 202 -2.16 -20.25 -10.88
CA SER A 202 -1.63 -21.55 -11.32
C SER A 202 -0.34 -22.12 -10.73
N GLU A 203 -0.29 -22.35 -9.42
CA GLU A 203 0.52 -23.48 -8.86
C GLU A 203 0.10 -24.84 -9.48
N VAL A 204 -1.13 -24.93 -10.03
CA VAL A 204 -1.61 -26.11 -10.75
C VAL A 204 -0.97 -26.27 -12.14
N ARG A 205 -0.48 -25.20 -12.79
CA ARG A 205 0.24 -25.30 -14.08
C ARG A 205 1.74 -25.50 -13.91
N GLU A 206 2.32 -25.10 -12.79
CA GLU A 206 3.74 -25.34 -12.55
C GLU A 206 4.02 -26.83 -12.32
N ALA A 207 3.04 -27.57 -11.81
CA ALA A 207 3.12 -29.03 -11.67
C ALA A 207 2.80 -29.81 -12.96
N PHE A 208 2.17 -29.19 -13.97
CA PHE A 208 1.67 -29.88 -15.17
C PHE A 208 1.77 -29.00 -16.42
N GLY A 209 2.52 -29.47 -17.43
CA GLY A 209 2.70 -28.72 -18.68
C GLY A 209 4.05 -28.89 -19.38
N SER A 210 4.96 -29.70 -18.81
CA SER A 210 6.26 -29.99 -19.43
C SER A 210 6.24 -31.23 -20.33
N GLU A 211 5.15 -32.02 -20.32
CA GLU A 211 5.00 -33.24 -21.12
C GLU A 211 3.84 -33.16 -22.13
N PRO A 212 3.86 -34.00 -23.18
CA PRO A 212 2.78 -34.05 -24.17
C PRO A 212 1.43 -34.34 -23.50
N PRO A 213 0.33 -33.75 -23.99
CA PRO A 213 -0.99 -33.80 -23.34
C PRO A 213 -1.48 -35.19 -22.96
N THR A 214 -1.11 -36.22 -23.72
CA THR A 214 -1.47 -37.62 -23.47
C THR A 214 -0.82 -38.20 -22.21
N LYS A 215 0.42 -37.82 -21.88
CA LYS A 215 1.10 -38.29 -20.67
C LYS A 215 0.60 -37.61 -19.41
N GLU A 216 0.26 -36.33 -19.49
CA GLU A 216 -0.32 -35.60 -18.36
C GLU A 216 -1.73 -36.12 -18.01
N LEU A 217 -2.51 -36.50 -19.03
CA LEU A 217 -3.81 -37.13 -18.84
C LEU A 217 -3.69 -38.51 -18.15
N TYR A 218 -2.65 -39.28 -18.49
CA TYR A 218 -2.34 -40.54 -17.79
C TYR A 218 -1.95 -40.32 -16.32
N ARG A 219 -1.19 -39.26 -16.00
CA ARG A 219 -0.86 -38.93 -14.59
C ARG A 219 -2.09 -38.55 -13.78
N LEU A 220 -3.02 -37.82 -14.37
CA LEU A 220 -4.29 -37.47 -13.72
C LEU A 220 -5.17 -38.70 -13.46
N LEU A 221 -5.20 -39.66 -14.39
CA LEU A 221 -5.92 -40.94 -14.24
C LEU A 221 -5.29 -41.87 -13.18
N LEU A 222 -3.98 -41.75 -12.92
CA LEU A 222 -3.25 -42.57 -11.94
C LEU A 222 -3.25 -42.00 -10.51
N ARG A 223 -3.90 -40.85 -10.27
CA ARG A 223 -4.06 -40.31 -8.92
C ARG A 223 -4.95 -41.24 -8.09
N LYS A 224 -4.46 -41.63 -6.91
CA LYS A 224 -5.17 -42.50 -5.96
C LYS A 224 -6.53 -41.95 -5.53
N ASP A 225 -6.74 -40.64 -5.64
CA ASP A 225 -7.97 -39.95 -5.26
C ASP A 225 -9.15 -40.20 -6.22
N TYR A 226 -8.87 -40.63 -7.46
CA TYR A 226 -9.91 -40.98 -8.45
C TYR A 226 -10.25 -42.48 -8.46
N GLY A 227 -9.51 -43.29 -7.69
CA GLY A 227 -9.65 -44.76 -7.63
C GLY A 227 -10.35 -45.30 -6.38
N GLN A 228 -10.96 -44.44 -5.56
CA GLN A 228 -11.85 -44.87 -4.48
C GLN A 228 -13.30 -44.52 -4.81
N ARG A 229 -13.93 -45.42 -5.56
CA ARG A 229 -15.37 -45.67 -5.53
C ARG A 229 -15.59 -47.18 -5.54
#